data_AF-A0A7Y5RBN0-F1
#
_entry.id   AF-A0A7Y5RBN0-F1
#
_cell.length_a   1.000
_cell.length_b   1.000
_cell.length_c   1.000
_cell.angle_alpha   90.00
_cell.angle_beta   90.00
_cell.angle_gamma   90.00
#
_symmetry.space_group_name_H-M   'P 1'
#
loop_
_entity.id
_entity.type
_entity.pdbx_description
1 polymer ?
#
loop_
_entity_poly.entity_id
_entity_poly.type
_entity_poly.pdbx_seq_one_letter_code
_entity_poly.pdbx_strand_id
1 'polypeptide(L)'
;MLTQNTKLSSNLDKLLPQGMTAQQACSGFKNLGECVAAIHVAHNLDIPFADLKNKVAGTGSESLGKAIQSLKPGVDANGELKRAKRQAKDDLASAS
;
A
#
# COMPACT_ATOMS: atom_id res chain seq x y z
N MET A 1 -6.05 -2.27 15.52
CA MET A 1 -5.83 -0.94 14.87
C MET A 1 -6.42 -0.83 13.46
N LEU A 2 -6.62 -1.90 12.69
CA LEU A 2 -7.53 -1.89 11.52
C LEU A 2 -8.97 -2.30 11.87
N THR A 3 -9.13 -3.17 12.87
CA THR A 3 -10.42 -3.70 13.35
C THR A 3 -11.37 -2.66 13.94
N GLN A 4 -10.88 -1.49 14.35
CA GLN A 4 -11.73 -0.40 14.83
C GLN A 4 -12.17 0.55 13.71
N ASN A 5 -11.66 0.35 12.48
CA ASN A 5 -11.85 1.26 11.38
C ASN A 5 -12.42 0.54 10.16
N THR A 6 -13.71 0.21 10.26
CA THR A 6 -14.46 -0.58 9.27
C THR A 6 -14.54 0.13 7.91
N LYS A 7 -14.57 1.47 7.90
CA LYS A 7 -14.58 2.28 6.68
C LYS A 7 -13.25 2.22 5.93
N LEU A 8 -12.14 2.37 6.65
CA LEU A 8 -10.80 2.21 6.07
C LEU A 8 -10.64 0.81 5.48
N SER A 9 -10.96 -0.24 6.25
CA SER A 9 -10.86 -1.62 5.78
C SER A 9 -11.68 -1.84 4.50
N SER A 10 -12.91 -1.32 4.45
CA SER A 10 -13.78 -1.40 3.27
C SER A 10 -13.24 -0.66 2.04
N ASN A 11 -12.53 0.46 2.24
CA ASN A 11 -11.90 1.18 1.13
C ASN A 11 -10.69 0.40 0.60
N LEU A 12 -9.86 -0.15 1.49
CA LEU A 12 -8.68 -0.92 1.11
C LEU A 12 -9.05 -2.22 0.42
N ASP A 13 -10.09 -2.92 0.89
CA ASP A 13 -10.56 -4.18 0.28
C ASP A 13 -11.00 -3.99 -1.18
N LYS A 14 -11.42 -2.78 -1.58
CA LYS A 14 -11.74 -2.44 -2.99
C LYS A 14 -10.51 -2.27 -3.88
N LEU A 15 -9.35 -1.99 -3.28
CA LEU A 15 -8.09 -1.76 -3.98
C LEU A 15 -7.22 -3.03 -4.01
N LEU A 16 -7.55 -4.02 -3.16
CA LEU A 16 -6.84 -5.27 -3.03
C LEU A 16 -7.35 -6.32 -4.02
N PRO A 17 -6.50 -7.28 -4.41
CA PRO A 17 -6.95 -8.44 -5.18
C PRO A 17 -7.99 -9.25 -4.39
N GLN A 18 -8.90 -9.89 -5.12
CA GLN A 18 -9.95 -10.73 -4.52
C GLN A 18 -9.35 -11.78 -3.57
N GLY A 19 -9.92 -11.91 -2.38
CA GLY A 19 -9.48 -12.87 -1.35
C GLY A 19 -8.37 -12.37 -0.42
N MET A 20 -7.87 -11.14 -0.59
CA MET A 20 -6.94 -10.50 0.36
C MET A 20 -7.65 -9.41 1.15
N THR A 21 -7.70 -9.57 2.47
CA THR A 21 -8.25 -8.55 3.39
C THR A 21 -7.21 -7.46 3.69
N ALA A 22 -7.67 -6.26 4.06
CA ALA A 22 -6.82 -5.18 4.55
C ALA A 22 -5.87 -5.61 5.69
N GLN A 23 -6.32 -6.48 6.60
CA GLN A 23 -5.48 -7.03 7.67
C GLN A 23 -4.36 -7.92 7.14
N GLN A 24 -4.66 -8.80 6.18
CA GLN A 24 -3.64 -9.63 5.54
C GLN A 24 -2.67 -8.77 4.73
N ALA A 25 -3.18 -7.77 4.00
CA ALA A 25 -2.37 -6.86 3.21
C ALA A 25 -1.36 -6.10 4.07
N CYS A 26 -1.81 -5.54 5.20
CA CYS A 26 -0.96 -4.73 6.08
C CYS A 26 -0.08 -5.52 7.05
N SER A 27 -0.19 -6.85 7.08
CA SER A 27 0.71 -7.68 7.86
C SER A 27 2.15 -7.57 7.35
N GLY A 28 3.10 -7.32 8.25
CA GLY A 28 4.53 -7.19 7.96
C GLY A 28 5.00 -5.78 7.57
N PHE A 29 4.09 -4.80 7.49
CA PHE A 29 4.46 -3.39 7.35
C PHE A 29 4.80 -2.77 8.71
N LYS A 30 5.74 -1.81 8.72
CA LYS A 30 6.18 -1.14 9.96
C LYS A 30 5.07 -0.29 10.58
N ASN A 31 4.22 0.29 9.74
CA ASN A 31 3.06 1.05 10.17
C ASN A 31 1.94 1.00 9.12
N LEU A 32 0.73 1.37 9.54
CA LEU A 32 -0.46 1.33 8.69
C LEU A 32 -0.36 2.30 7.51
N GLY A 33 0.23 3.49 7.69
CA GLY A 33 0.41 4.46 6.62
C GLY A 33 1.25 3.92 5.46
N GLU A 34 2.32 3.18 5.75
CA GLU A 34 3.14 2.53 4.72
C GLU A 34 2.39 1.39 4.00
N CYS A 35 1.58 0.61 4.72
CA CYS A 35 0.73 -0.39 4.07
C CYS A 35 -0.25 0.25 3.10
N VAL A 36 -1.02 1.23 3.59
CA VAL A 36 -2.05 1.89 2.77
C VAL A 36 -1.41 2.58 1.56
N ALA A 37 -0.24 3.21 1.75
CA ALA A 37 0.50 3.77 0.63
C ALA A 37 0.92 2.68 -0.37
N ALA A 38 1.39 1.52 0.07
CA ALA A 38 1.74 0.42 -0.84
C ALA A 38 0.52 -0.11 -1.61
N ILE A 39 -0.66 -0.20 -0.97
CA ILE A 39 -1.92 -0.57 -1.64
C ILE A 39 -2.25 0.43 -2.75
N HIS A 40 -2.16 1.73 -2.47
CA HIS A 40 -2.38 2.78 -3.47
C HIS A 40 -1.35 2.78 -4.59
N VAL A 41 -0.07 2.54 -4.29
CA VAL A 41 0.97 2.38 -5.32
C VAL A 41 0.60 1.23 -6.24
N ALA A 42 0.23 0.07 -5.67
CA ALA A 42 -0.14 -1.10 -6.45
C ALA A 42 -1.30 -0.82 -7.40
N HIS A 43 -2.34 -0.15 -6.88
CA HIS A 43 -3.50 0.23 -7.65
C HIS A 43 -3.21 1.31 -8.72
N ASN A 44 -2.55 2.42 -8.35
CA ASN A 44 -2.27 3.54 -9.25
C ASN A 44 -1.39 3.12 -10.44
N LEU A 45 -0.44 2.22 -10.19
CA LEU A 45 0.51 1.75 -11.19
C LEU A 45 0.11 0.44 -11.85
N ASP A 46 -1.06 -0.13 -11.50
CA ASP A 46 -1.52 -1.42 -12.01
C ASP A 46 -0.44 -2.51 -11.87
N ILE A 47 0.20 -2.57 -10.69
CA ILE A 47 1.19 -3.61 -10.36
C ILE A 47 0.60 -4.60 -9.34
N PRO A 48 0.97 -5.88 -9.41
CA PRO A 48 0.49 -6.87 -8.45
C PRO A 48 0.90 -6.48 -7.01
N PHE A 49 -0.10 -6.26 -6.14
CA PHE A 49 0.17 -5.89 -4.74
C PHE A 49 0.99 -6.95 -4.00
N ALA A 50 0.82 -8.23 -4.33
CA ALA A 50 1.62 -9.31 -3.74
C ALA A 50 3.13 -9.14 -4.01
N ASP A 51 3.51 -8.81 -5.24
CA ASP A 51 4.91 -8.58 -5.62
C ASP A 51 5.48 -7.33 -4.94
N LEU A 52 4.68 -6.26 -4.88
CA LEU A 52 5.07 -5.05 -4.16
C LEU A 52 5.29 -5.35 -2.68
N LYS A 53 4.34 -6.03 -2.04
CA LYS A 53 4.39 -6.43 -0.63
C LYS A 53 5.62 -7.27 -0.34
N ASN A 54 5.95 -8.26 -1.18
CA ASN A 54 7.13 -9.11 -1.00
C ASN A 54 8.44 -8.32 -0.99
N LYS A 55 8.48 -7.17 -1.66
CA LYS A 55 9.65 -6.29 -1.68
C LYS A 55 9.74 -5.36 -0.48
N VAL A 56 8.61 -4.90 0.04
CA VAL A 56 8.57 -3.80 1.04
C VAL A 56 8.19 -4.24 2.45
N ALA A 57 7.65 -5.44 2.61
CA ALA A 57 7.31 -6.01 3.91
C ALA A 57 8.41 -6.98 4.39
N GLY A 58 8.70 -6.99 5.69
CA GLY A 58 9.65 -7.92 6.31
C GLY A 58 11.11 -7.46 6.37
N THR A 59 11.99 -8.39 6.75
CA THR A 59 13.42 -8.16 7.01
C THR A 59 14.20 -8.03 5.71
N GLY A 60 15.03 -6.98 5.58
CA GLY A 60 15.74 -6.69 4.33
C GLY A 60 14.86 -6.03 3.26
N SER A 61 13.71 -5.50 3.66
CA SER A 61 12.77 -4.81 2.77
C SER A 61 13.40 -3.63 2.01
N GLU A 62 13.04 -3.53 0.75
CA GLU A 62 13.32 -2.38 -0.10
C GLU A 62 12.48 -1.18 0.34
N SER A 63 13.01 0.03 0.12
CA SER A 63 12.17 1.23 0.20
C SER A 63 11.07 1.17 -0.86
N LEU A 64 9.88 1.69 -0.56
CA LEU A 64 8.73 1.67 -1.48
C LEU A 64 9.06 2.26 -2.86
N GLY A 65 9.82 3.36 -2.91
CA GLY A 65 10.30 3.94 -4.18
C GLY A 65 11.22 3.02 -4.99
N LYS A 66 12.08 2.24 -4.32
CA LYS A 66 12.96 1.26 -4.98
C LYS A 66 12.15 0.08 -5.51
N ALA A 67 11.19 -0.40 -4.72
CA ALA A 67 10.29 -1.47 -5.15
C ALA A 67 9.46 -1.07 -6.38
N ILE A 68 8.97 0.17 -6.44
CA ILE A 68 8.28 0.72 -7.62
C ILE A 68 9.17 0.66 -8.85
N GLN A 69 10.41 1.16 -8.77
CA GLN A 69 11.34 1.13 -9.91
C GLN A 69 11.67 -0.30 -10.35
N SER A 70 11.80 -1.23 -9.39
CA SER A 70 12.06 -2.65 -9.67
C SER A 70 10.90 -3.36 -10.38
N LEU A 71 9.64 -3.03 -10.03
CA LEU A 71 8.46 -3.69 -10.59
C LEU A 71 7.94 -3.01 -11.86
N LYS A 72 8.07 -1.69 -11.95
CA LYS A 72 7.62 -0.91 -13.10
C LYS A 72 8.67 0.14 -13.48
N PRO A 73 9.75 -0.27 -14.17
CA PRO A 73 10.78 0.66 -14.61
C PRO A 73 10.21 1.72 -15.55
N GLY A 74 10.75 2.93 -15.51
CA GLY A 74 10.35 4.04 -16.40
C GLY A 74 9.20 4.92 -15.90
N VAL A 75 8.61 4.63 -14.73
CA VAL A 75 7.61 5.51 -14.09
C VAL A 75 8.26 6.51 -13.14
N ASP A 76 7.58 7.62 -12.86
CA ASP A 76 7.99 8.54 -11.79
C ASP A 76 7.67 7.95 -10.41
N ALA A 77 8.58 7.10 -9.92
CA ALA A 77 8.45 6.45 -8.62
C ALA A 77 8.34 7.45 -7.46
N ASN A 78 8.98 8.62 -7.56
CA ASN A 78 8.92 9.64 -6.51
C ASN A 78 7.58 10.36 -6.50
N GLY A 79 7.06 10.71 -7.68
CA GLY A 79 5.73 11.27 -7.86
C GLY A 79 4.65 10.34 -7.32
N GLU A 80 4.71 9.06 -7.70
CA GLU A 80 3.75 8.05 -7.23
C GLU A 80 3.85 7.77 -5.73
N LEU A 81 5.07 7.73 -5.18
CA LEU A 81 5.24 7.59 -3.73
C LEU A 81 4.60 8.76 -2.97
N LYS A 82 4.75 10.00 -3.47
CA LYS A 82 4.12 11.18 -2.86
C LYS A 82 2.60 11.13 -2.96
N ARG A 83 2.08 10.75 -4.13
CA ARG A 83 0.64 10.59 -4.39
C ARG A 83 0.03 9.55 -3.45
N ALA A 84 0.63 8.37 -3.37
CA ALA A 84 0.15 7.27 -2.54
C ALA A 84 0.22 7.58 -1.04
N LYS A 85 1.26 8.28 -0.57
CA LYS A 85 1.34 8.77 0.81
C LYS A 85 0.23 9.76 1.15
N ARG A 86 -0.15 10.62 0.20
CA ARG A 86 -1.29 11.54 0.37
C ARG A 86 -2.60 10.78 0.46
N GLN A 87 -2.84 9.86 -0.48
CA GLN A 87 -4.04 9.00 -0.46
C GLN A 87 -4.13 8.22 0.86
N ALA A 88 -3.02 7.67 1.34
CA ALA A 88 -2.98 6.98 2.63
C ALA A 88 -3.32 7.87 3.81
N LYS A 89 -2.82 9.11 3.81
CA LYS A 89 -3.18 10.10 4.84
C LYS A 89 -4.67 10.44 4.80
N ASP A 90 -5.22 10.65 3.61
CA ASP A 90 -6.63 11.00 3.43
C ASP A 90 -7.54 9.84 3.86
N ASP A 91 -7.19 8.60 3.50
CA ASP A 91 -7.89 7.40 3.97
C ASP A 91 -7.85 7.30 5.49
N LEU A 92 -6.68 7.44 6.11
CA LEU A 92 -6.51 7.37 7.56
C LEU A 92 -7.24 8.51 8.31
N ALA A 93 -7.34 9.69 7.72
CA ALA A 93 -8.08 10.81 8.30
C ALA A 93 -9.60 10.66 8.15
N SER A 94 -10.06 10.05 7.04
CA SER A 94 -11.49 9.77 6.82
C SER A 94 -12.04 8.60 7.65
N ALA A 95 -11.11 7.93 8.36
CA ALA A 95 -11.27 6.76 9.19
C ALA A 95 -11.65 7.13 10.64
N SER A 96 -11.26 8.31 11.11
CA SER A 96 -11.54 8.82 12.46
C SER A 96 -12.95 9.42 12.61
#